data_AF-Q05XX6-F1
#
_entry.id   AF-Q05XX6-F1
#
_cell.length_a   1.000
_cell.length_b   1.000
_cell.length_c   1.000
_cell.angle_alpha   90.00
_cell.angle_beta   90.00
_cell.angle_gamma   90.00
#
_symmetry.space_group_name_H-M   'P 1'
#
loop_
_entity.id
_entity.type
_entity.pdbx_description
1 polymer ?
#
loop_
_entity_poly.entity_id
_entity_poly.type
_entity_poly.pdbx_seq_one_letter_code
_entity_poly.pdbx_strand_id
1 'polypeptide(L)'
;MAQTTLAQLEQQARQRGLVLRLQVSRPLGLWTLRLVVAQPAGEGRAQLLGEMKGWAYGGAKGLQLDTMRVQPNAPAGVGALVWAATLAWALEETPCRQARLLAIDDDPQQHRRLVRYFKGLGFRSTRALGGAPADLPLRLIWGGAGQLMVGECEPLLDRVVQRWQRSCASSPQGTSA
;
A
#
# COMPACT_ATOMS: atom_id res chain seq x y z
N MET A 1 -8.07 13.74 15.41
CA MET A 1 -6.66 13.87 14.95
C MET A 1 -6.73 14.40 13.52
N ALA A 2 -5.86 15.34 13.12
CA ALA A 2 -5.87 15.84 11.75
C ALA A 2 -5.51 14.68 10.79
N GLN A 3 -6.43 14.35 9.89
CA GLN A 3 -6.25 13.25 8.95
C GLN A 3 -5.13 13.63 7.99
N THR A 4 -4.07 12.82 7.91
CA THR A 4 -2.93 13.10 7.03
C THR A 4 -3.37 12.97 5.59
N THR A 5 -3.19 14.05 4.82
CA THR A 5 -3.68 14.10 3.43
C THR A 5 -2.66 13.55 2.43
N LEU A 6 -3.13 13.15 1.26
CA LEU A 6 -2.26 12.72 0.17
C LEU A 6 -1.27 13.83 -0.23
N ALA A 7 -1.76 15.07 -0.32
CA ALA A 7 -0.93 16.23 -0.66
C ALA A 7 0.21 16.47 0.34
N GLN A 8 -0.06 16.29 1.64
CA GLN A 8 0.98 16.38 2.68
C GLN A 8 2.02 15.28 2.55
N LEU A 9 1.61 14.05 2.25
CA LEU A 9 2.53 12.93 2.03
C LEU A 9 3.39 13.14 0.79
N GLU A 10 2.81 13.69 -0.29
CA GLU A 10 3.58 14.08 -1.49
C GLU A 10 4.63 15.14 -1.17
N GLN A 11 4.27 16.17 -0.40
CA GLN A 11 5.20 17.21 0.01
C GLN A 11 6.35 16.66 0.86
N GLN A 12 6.05 15.80 1.83
CA GLN A 12 7.06 15.12 2.65
C GLN A 12 7.98 14.20 1.83
N ALA A 13 7.42 13.49 0.85
CA ALA A 13 8.21 12.67 -0.07
C ALA A 13 9.18 13.55 -0.88
N ARG A 14 8.69 14.66 -1.44
CA ARG A 14 9.52 15.62 -2.21
C ARG A 14 10.67 16.20 -1.38
N GLN A 15 10.42 16.53 -0.12
CA GLN A 15 11.46 17.01 0.80
C GLN A 15 12.60 16.01 1.02
N ARG A 16 12.34 14.71 0.82
CA ARG A 16 13.34 13.63 0.90
C ARG A 16 13.92 13.25 -0.46
N GLY A 17 13.69 14.06 -1.50
CA GLY A 17 14.12 13.75 -2.87
C GLY A 17 13.36 12.59 -3.51
N LEU A 18 12.19 12.23 -2.97
CA LEU A 18 11.32 11.19 -3.53
C LEU A 18 10.20 11.83 -4.36
N VAL A 19 9.80 11.14 -5.41
CA VAL A 19 8.67 11.49 -6.25
C VAL A 19 7.58 10.46 -6.01
N LEU A 20 6.46 10.91 -5.44
CA LEU A 20 5.24 10.12 -5.34
C LEU A 20 4.33 10.47 -6.52
N ARG A 21 3.86 9.44 -7.23
CA ARG A 21 2.89 9.57 -8.32
C ARG A 21 1.76 8.59 -8.11
N LEU A 22 0.56 9.13 -8.08
CA LEU A 22 -0.68 8.37 -8.08
C LEU A 22 -1.33 8.48 -9.47
N GLN A 23 -1.57 7.34 -10.10
CA GLN A 23 -2.36 7.23 -11.31
C GLN A 23 -3.65 6.53 -10.97
N VAL A 24 -4.78 7.20 -11.20
CA VAL A 24 -6.12 6.66 -10.99
C VAL A 24 -6.85 6.69 -12.32
N SER A 25 -7.55 5.61 -12.64
CA SER A 25 -8.50 5.59 -13.76
C SER A 25 -9.85 5.10 -13.26
N ARG A 26 -10.93 5.56 -13.89
CA ARG A 26 -12.30 5.23 -13.46
C ARG A 26 -13.15 4.57 -14.55
N PRO A 27 -12.78 3.36 -15.04
CA PRO A 27 -13.62 2.65 -16.00
C PRO A 27 -14.92 2.16 -15.35
N LEU A 28 -16.07 2.60 -15.88
CA LEU A 28 -17.40 2.03 -15.58
C LEU A 28 -17.74 1.92 -14.07
N GLY A 29 -17.34 2.92 -13.28
CA GLY A 29 -17.66 2.96 -11.83
C GLY A 29 -16.71 2.18 -10.93
N LEU A 30 -15.68 1.55 -11.49
CA LEU A 30 -14.52 1.01 -10.76
C LEU A 30 -13.41 2.04 -10.79
N TRP A 31 -12.72 2.22 -9.67
CA TRP A 31 -11.45 2.94 -9.62
C TRP A 31 -10.33 1.93 -9.72
N THR A 32 -9.40 2.10 -10.66
CA THR A 32 -8.12 1.39 -10.62
C THR A 32 -7.06 2.38 -10.16
N LEU A 33 -6.17 1.92 -9.28
CA LEU A 33 -5.13 2.74 -8.70
C LEU A 33 -3.76 2.11 -8.97
N ARG A 34 -2.82 2.96 -9.35
CA ARG A 34 -1.40 2.63 -9.40
C ARG A 34 -0.64 3.76 -8.74
N LEU A 35 -0.07 3.46 -7.58
CA LEU A 35 0.80 4.37 -6.87
C LEU A 35 2.25 3.94 -7.06
N VAL A 36 3.11 4.91 -7.32
CA VAL A 36 4.54 4.72 -7.54
C VAL A 36 5.30 5.73 -6.69
N VAL A 37 6.33 5.24 -6.00
CA VAL A 37 7.35 6.06 -5.35
C VAL A 37 8.66 5.79 -6.07
N ALA A 38 9.28 6.86 -6.57
CA ALA A 38 10.54 6.80 -7.29
C ALA A 38 11.54 7.83 -6.74
N GLN A 39 12.81 7.63 -7.00
CA GLN A 39 13.87 8.61 -6.74
C GLN A 39 14.47 9.07 -8.08
N PRO A 40 14.60 10.38 -8.32
CA PRO A 40 15.31 10.88 -9.49
C PRO A 40 16.78 10.42 -9.44
N ALA A 41 17.27 9.84 -10.54
CA ALA A 41 18.63 9.27 -10.63
C ALA A 41 19.52 10.01 -11.66
N GLY A 42 19.13 11.24 -12.06
CA GLY A 42 19.79 12.03 -13.09
C GLY A 42 19.25 11.79 -14.52
N GLU A 43 19.50 12.72 -15.44
CA GLU A 43 19.19 12.64 -16.89
C GLU A 43 17.81 12.06 -17.25
N GLY A 44 16.74 12.56 -16.61
CA GLY A 44 15.37 12.11 -16.89
C GLY A 44 15.08 10.65 -16.47
N ARG A 45 16.02 9.97 -15.82
CA ARG A 45 15.83 8.63 -15.26
C ARG A 45 15.30 8.72 -13.84
N ALA A 46 14.32 7.88 -13.56
CA ALA A 46 13.76 7.71 -12.21
C ALA A 46 13.92 6.25 -11.81
N GLN A 47 14.52 6.02 -10.65
CA GLN A 47 14.60 4.69 -10.06
C GLN A 47 13.29 4.40 -9.33
N LEU A 48 12.57 3.36 -9.75
CA LEU A 48 11.38 2.88 -9.06
C LEU A 48 11.77 2.26 -7.72
N LEU A 49 11.27 2.80 -6.61
CA LEU A 49 11.57 2.34 -5.25
C LEU A 49 10.42 1.55 -4.64
N GLY A 50 9.18 1.92 -4.94
CA GLY A 50 8.00 1.21 -4.48
C GLY A 50 6.81 1.41 -5.41
N GLU A 51 5.96 0.40 -5.49
CA GLU A 51 4.69 0.46 -6.19
C GLU A 51 3.57 -0.21 -5.38
N MET A 52 2.37 0.33 -5.51
CA MET A 52 1.12 -0.28 -5.09
C MET A 52 0.16 -0.30 -6.27
N LYS A 53 -0.47 -1.44 -6.50
CA LYS A 53 -1.58 -1.61 -7.45
C LYS A 53 -2.79 -2.13 -6.70
N GLY A 54 -3.94 -1.62 -7.09
CA GLY A 54 -5.21 -2.07 -6.57
C GLY A 54 -6.36 -1.44 -7.32
N TRP A 55 -7.54 -1.64 -6.79
CA TRP A 55 -8.77 -1.10 -7.31
C TRP A 55 -9.77 -0.87 -6.19
N ALA A 56 -10.75 -0.03 -6.44
CA ALA A 56 -11.85 0.22 -5.54
C ALA A 56 -13.16 0.21 -6.33
N TYR A 57 -14.24 -0.11 -5.65
CA TYR A 57 -15.59 0.01 -6.18
C TYR A 57 -16.49 0.74 -5.18
N GLY A 58 -17.67 1.15 -5.63
CA GLY A 58 -18.59 1.94 -4.83
C GLY A 58 -19.05 1.18 -3.59
N GLY A 59 -18.42 1.44 -2.44
CA GLY A 59 -18.81 0.87 -1.16
C GLY A 59 -17.75 1.01 -0.07
N ALA A 60 -18.18 0.96 1.18
CA ALA A 60 -17.28 1.08 2.34
C ALA A 60 -16.20 -0.02 2.38
N LYS A 61 -16.48 -1.20 1.84
CA LYS A 61 -15.53 -2.34 1.77
C LYS A 61 -14.92 -2.53 0.38
N GLY A 62 -14.92 -1.45 -0.40
CA GLY A 62 -14.61 -1.45 -1.82
C GLY A 62 -13.14 -1.57 -2.18
N LEU A 63 -12.22 -1.17 -1.30
CA LEU A 63 -10.79 -1.09 -1.61
C LEU A 63 -10.13 -2.47 -1.59
N GLN A 64 -9.60 -2.88 -2.74
CA GLN A 64 -8.85 -4.11 -2.96
C GLN A 64 -7.41 -3.77 -3.39
N LEU A 65 -6.43 -4.38 -2.73
CA LEU A 65 -5.01 -4.12 -2.95
C LEU A 65 -4.34 -5.40 -3.41
N ASP A 66 -3.86 -5.41 -4.64
CA ASP A 66 -3.45 -6.62 -5.33
C ASP A 66 -1.93 -6.84 -5.23
N THR A 67 -1.16 -5.78 -5.40
CA THR A 67 0.30 -5.90 -5.48
C THR A 67 0.97 -4.73 -4.80
N MET A 68 1.76 -5.05 -3.79
CA MET A 68 2.73 -4.12 -3.21
C MET A 68 4.13 -4.64 -3.50
N ARG A 69 4.99 -3.77 -4.04
CA ARG A 69 6.42 -4.06 -4.21
C ARG A 69 7.23 -2.89 -3.68
N VAL A 70 8.31 -3.21 -2.98
CA VAL A 70 9.31 -2.24 -2.52
C VAL A 70 10.66 -2.83 -2.84
N GLN A 71 11.53 -2.07 -3.48
CA GLN A 71 12.84 -2.56 -3.85
C GLN A 71 13.72 -2.78 -2.61
N PRO A 72 14.60 -3.79 -2.60
CA PRO A 72 15.49 -4.08 -1.47
C PRO A 72 16.40 -2.91 -1.10
N ASN A 73 16.80 -2.09 -2.07
CA ASN A 73 17.64 -0.92 -1.91
C ASN A 73 16.84 0.37 -1.65
N ALA A 74 15.51 0.29 -1.49
CA ALA A 74 14.70 1.46 -1.22
C ALA A 74 15.00 2.04 0.17
N PRO A 75 15.03 3.37 0.31
CA PRO A 75 15.18 4.03 1.61
C PRO A 75 14.17 3.51 2.65
N ALA A 76 14.60 3.48 3.91
CA ALA A 76 13.72 3.12 5.01
C ALA A 76 12.47 4.02 5.02
N GLY A 77 11.31 3.39 5.09
CA GLY A 77 10.02 4.10 5.11
C GLY A 77 9.27 4.15 3.78
N VAL A 78 9.89 3.83 2.63
CA VAL A 78 9.19 3.84 1.32
C VAL A 78 7.94 2.97 1.35
N GLY A 79 8.00 1.78 1.93
CA GLY A 79 6.82 0.93 2.08
C GLY A 79 5.71 1.59 2.93
N ALA A 80 6.07 2.30 3.99
CA ALA A 80 5.10 3.02 4.82
C ALA A 80 4.49 4.22 4.08
N LEU A 81 5.29 4.93 3.29
CA LEU A 81 4.82 6.01 2.42
C LEU A 81 3.82 5.51 1.37
N VAL A 82 4.13 4.39 0.71
CA VAL A 82 3.25 3.74 -0.28
C VAL A 82 1.90 3.39 0.37
N TRP A 83 1.92 2.79 1.56
CA TRP A 83 0.70 2.50 2.32
C TRP A 83 -0.07 3.76 2.71
N ALA A 84 0.62 4.74 3.30
CA ALA A 84 0.01 5.97 3.78
C ALA A 84 -0.70 6.71 2.64
N ALA A 85 -0.05 6.86 1.50
CA ALA A 85 -0.60 7.58 0.37
C ALA A 85 -1.77 6.83 -0.29
N THR A 86 -1.70 5.49 -0.35
CA THR A 86 -2.82 4.67 -0.86
C THR A 86 -4.06 4.80 0.03
N LEU A 87 -3.88 4.77 1.35
CA LEU A 87 -4.99 4.88 2.31
C LEU A 87 -5.54 6.31 2.39
N ALA A 88 -4.68 7.33 2.33
CA ALA A 88 -5.10 8.73 2.27
C ALA A 88 -5.95 8.98 1.03
N TRP A 89 -5.48 8.55 -0.16
CA TRP A 89 -6.27 8.62 -1.39
C TRP A 89 -7.63 7.92 -1.25
N ALA A 90 -7.65 6.71 -0.69
CA ALA A 90 -8.90 5.97 -0.54
C ALA A 90 -9.91 6.70 0.38
N LEU A 91 -9.45 7.35 1.45
CA LEU A 91 -10.32 8.10 2.35
C LEU A 91 -10.82 9.42 1.73
N GLU A 92 -9.97 10.10 0.95
CA GLU A 92 -10.27 11.38 0.30
C GLU A 92 -11.17 11.22 -0.93
N GLU A 93 -10.83 10.31 -1.83
CA GLU A 93 -11.40 10.24 -3.18
C GLU A 93 -12.46 9.13 -3.35
N THR A 94 -12.62 8.26 -2.34
CA THR A 94 -13.54 7.12 -2.42
C THR A 94 -14.38 6.98 -1.15
N PRO A 95 -15.57 6.33 -1.23
CA PRO A 95 -16.34 5.99 -0.04
C PRO A 95 -15.73 4.82 0.74
N CYS A 96 -14.58 4.28 0.33
CA CYS A 96 -13.97 3.12 0.97
C CYS A 96 -13.45 3.48 2.37
N ARG A 97 -13.78 2.62 3.34
CA ARG A 97 -13.34 2.70 4.73
C ARG A 97 -12.62 1.43 5.17
N GLN A 98 -12.71 0.35 4.41
CA GLN A 98 -12.01 -0.91 4.64
C GLN A 98 -11.20 -1.31 3.41
N ALA A 99 -9.92 -1.59 3.64
CA ALA A 99 -8.98 -2.14 2.69
C ALA A 99 -8.93 -3.66 2.81
N ARG A 100 -8.79 -4.34 1.68
CA ARG A 100 -8.59 -5.79 1.62
C ARG A 100 -7.39 -6.12 0.76
N LEU A 101 -6.69 -7.18 1.13
CA LEU A 101 -5.56 -7.71 0.37
C LEU A 101 -5.51 -9.23 0.50
N LEU A 102 -4.91 -9.89 -0.48
CA LEU A 102 -4.60 -11.31 -0.43
C LEU A 102 -3.11 -11.50 -0.12
N ALA A 103 -2.81 -12.17 0.99
CA ALA A 103 -1.48 -12.72 1.21
C ALA A 103 -1.40 -14.07 0.52
N ILE A 104 -0.85 -14.08 -0.70
CA ILE A 104 -0.71 -15.28 -1.54
C ILE A 104 0.10 -16.36 -0.79
N ASP A 105 -0.29 -17.62 -0.97
CA ASP A 105 0.33 -18.80 -0.35
C ASP A 105 1.10 -19.64 -1.37
N ASP A 106 1.98 -19.00 -2.14
CA ASP A 106 2.82 -19.69 -3.14
C ASP A 106 4.04 -20.37 -2.48
N ASP A 107 4.63 -19.72 -1.49
CA ASP A 107 5.73 -20.26 -0.67
C ASP A 107 5.41 -20.10 0.84
N PRO A 108 5.50 -21.17 1.65
CA PRO A 108 5.10 -21.13 3.06
C PRO A 108 5.90 -20.15 3.92
N GLN A 109 7.19 -19.95 3.63
CA GLN A 109 8.03 -19.02 4.41
C GLN A 109 7.69 -17.58 4.06
N GLN A 110 7.54 -17.27 2.77
CA GLN A 110 7.11 -15.98 2.28
C GLN A 110 5.70 -15.64 2.75
N HIS A 111 4.78 -16.58 2.69
CA HIS A 111 3.41 -16.43 3.19
C HIS A 111 3.38 -16.02 4.66
N ARG A 112 4.11 -16.74 5.53
CA ARG A 112 4.20 -16.41 6.97
C ARG A 112 4.79 -15.01 7.20
N ARG A 113 5.80 -14.62 6.42
CA ARG A 113 6.42 -13.28 6.50
C ARG A 113 5.42 -12.20 6.10
N LEU A 114 4.68 -12.39 5.00
CA LEU A 114 3.67 -11.44 4.52
C LEU A 114 2.52 -11.29 5.53
N VAL A 115 1.97 -12.41 6.03
CA VAL A 115 0.91 -12.38 7.04
C VAL A 115 1.37 -11.66 8.30
N ARG A 116 2.59 -11.93 8.79
CA ARG A 116 3.15 -11.23 9.96
C ARG A 116 3.32 -9.73 9.69
N TYR A 117 3.81 -9.37 8.50
CA TYR A 117 3.98 -7.98 8.10
C TYR A 117 2.64 -7.22 8.07
N PHE A 118 1.62 -7.76 7.39
CA PHE A 118 0.30 -7.13 7.29
C PHE A 118 -0.42 -7.08 8.65
N LYS A 119 -0.29 -8.11 9.49
CA LYS A 119 -0.76 -8.05 10.88
C LYS A 119 -0.10 -6.93 11.66
N GLY A 120 1.20 -6.74 11.49
CA GLY A 120 1.95 -5.64 12.10
C GLY A 120 1.51 -4.25 11.62
N LEU A 121 1.04 -4.12 10.38
CA LEU A 121 0.42 -2.87 9.89
C LEU A 121 -0.96 -2.64 10.51
N GLY A 122 -1.71 -3.71 10.81
CA GLY A 122 -3.02 -3.66 11.45
C GLY A 122 -4.11 -4.42 10.71
N PHE A 123 -3.77 -5.14 9.64
CA PHE A 123 -4.69 -6.02 8.96
C PHE A 123 -5.02 -7.25 9.83
N ARG A 124 -6.26 -7.71 9.75
CA ARG A 124 -6.76 -8.92 10.41
C ARG A 124 -6.99 -10.01 9.37
N SER A 125 -6.58 -11.22 9.68
CA SER A 125 -6.88 -12.40 8.86
C SER A 125 -8.37 -12.74 8.99
N THR A 126 -9.10 -12.82 7.88
CA THR A 126 -10.53 -13.16 7.91
C THR A 126 -10.78 -14.60 7.46
N ARG A 127 -10.31 -14.96 6.26
CA ARG A 127 -10.60 -16.26 5.64
C ARG A 127 -9.42 -16.70 4.77
N ALA A 128 -9.01 -17.96 4.91
CA ALA A 128 -8.12 -18.59 3.96
C ALA A 128 -8.94 -18.94 2.70
N LEU A 129 -8.54 -18.43 1.53
CA LEU A 129 -9.11 -18.76 0.24
C LEU A 129 -8.36 -19.97 -0.32
N GLY A 130 -9.07 -21.07 -0.60
CA GLY A 130 -8.47 -22.30 -1.15
C GLY A 130 -8.92 -23.60 -0.46
N GLY A 131 -9.70 -23.51 0.62
CA GLY A 131 -10.19 -24.68 1.35
C GLY A 131 -11.59 -25.17 0.94
N ALA A 132 -12.37 -24.36 0.20
CA ALA A 132 -13.73 -24.71 -0.19
C ALA A 132 -14.03 -24.41 -1.69
N PRO A 133 -14.89 -25.19 -2.36
CA PRO A 133 -15.35 -24.91 -3.73
C PRO A 133 -15.99 -23.53 -3.90
N ALA A 134 -16.60 -23.01 -2.83
CA ALA A 134 -17.18 -21.66 -2.79
C ALA A 134 -16.14 -20.52 -2.90
N ASP A 135 -14.84 -20.83 -2.79
CA ASP A 135 -13.76 -19.83 -2.91
C ASP A 135 -13.37 -19.57 -4.38
N LEU A 136 -13.88 -20.37 -5.34
CA LEU A 136 -13.51 -20.27 -6.76
C LEU A 136 -13.74 -18.88 -7.39
N PRO A 137 -14.87 -18.17 -7.16
CA PRO A 137 -15.06 -16.83 -7.71
C PRO A 137 -14.05 -15.80 -7.18
N LEU A 138 -13.68 -15.92 -5.89
CA LEU A 138 -12.67 -15.05 -5.28
C LEU A 138 -11.26 -15.40 -5.79
N ARG A 139 -10.98 -16.68 -6.04
CA ARG A 139 -9.72 -17.10 -6.68
C ARG A 139 -9.58 -16.56 -8.10
N LEU A 140 -10.68 -16.39 -8.84
CA LEU A 140 -10.64 -15.73 -10.15
C LEU A 140 -10.33 -14.23 -10.04
N ILE A 141 -10.85 -13.56 -9.02
CA ILE A 141 -10.61 -12.12 -8.79
C ILE A 141 -9.16 -11.86 -8.36
N TRP A 142 -8.62 -12.70 -7.46
CA TRP A 142 -7.31 -12.50 -6.88
C TRP A 142 -6.18 -13.30 -7.55
N GLY A 143 -6.52 -14.19 -8.48
CA GLY A 143 -5.56 -15.00 -9.24
C GLY A 143 -4.90 -16.14 -8.47
N GLY A 144 -5.28 -16.42 -7.21
CA GLY A 144 -4.59 -17.43 -6.39
C GLY A 144 -5.31 -17.83 -5.10
N ALA A 145 -4.75 -18.85 -4.43
CA ALA A 145 -5.10 -19.23 -3.06
C ALA A 145 -4.23 -18.45 -2.06
N GLY A 146 -4.76 -18.16 -0.88
CA GLY A 146 -4.03 -17.38 0.11
C GLY A 146 -4.89 -16.89 1.27
N GLN A 147 -4.29 -16.12 2.16
CA GLN A 147 -4.97 -15.58 3.32
C GLN A 147 -5.56 -14.21 2.97
N LEU A 148 -6.90 -14.12 2.88
CA LEU A 148 -7.57 -12.84 2.77
C LEU A 148 -7.42 -12.09 4.10
N MET A 149 -7.00 -10.83 3.99
CA MET A 149 -6.80 -9.94 5.12
C MET A 149 -7.57 -8.64 4.89
N VAL A 150 -8.13 -8.10 5.97
CA VAL A 150 -8.92 -6.86 5.93
C VAL A 150 -8.42 -5.89 7.00
N GLY A 151 -8.51 -4.60 6.74
CA GLY A 151 -8.21 -3.58 7.74
C GLY A 151 -8.95 -2.29 7.48
N GLU A 152 -9.28 -1.58 8.54
CA GLU A 152 -9.96 -0.28 8.47
C GLU A 152 -8.95 0.80 8.06
N CYS A 153 -9.29 1.61 7.07
CA CYS A 153 -8.38 2.52 6.38
C CYS A 153 -7.85 3.61 7.32
N GLU A 154 -8.71 4.17 8.17
CA GLU A 154 -8.35 5.25 9.09
C GLU A 154 -7.34 4.82 10.17
N PRO A 155 -7.58 3.77 10.98
CA PRO A 155 -6.58 3.32 11.96
C PRO A 155 -5.34 2.71 11.30
N LEU A 156 -5.46 2.15 10.09
CA LEU A 156 -4.29 1.74 9.31
C LEU A 156 -3.46 2.98 8.91
N LEU A 157 -4.10 4.04 8.40
CA LEU A 157 -3.45 5.27 7.97
C LEU A 157 -2.64 5.87 9.12
N ASP A 158 -3.22 6.01 10.30
CA ASP A 158 -2.54 6.54 11.48
C ASP A 158 -1.25 5.77 11.81
N ARG A 159 -1.31 4.42 11.78
CA ARG A 159 -0.15 3.57 12.07
C ARG A 159 0.94 3.70 11.01
N VAL A 160 0.58 3.73 9.73
CA VAL A 160 1.56 3.80 8.65
C VAL A 160 2.17 5.19 8.53
N VAL A 161 1.41 6.24 8.79
CA VAL A 161 1.90 7.63 8.89
C VAL A 161 2.91 7.74 10.02
N GLN A 162 2.61 7.21 11.21
CA GLN A 162 3.58 7.20 12.31
C GLN A 162 4.86 6.45 11.94
N ARG A 163 4.75 5.31 11.25
CA ARG A 163 5.92 4.56 10.78
C ARG A 163 6.73 5.36 9.75
N TRP A 164 6.06 6.07 8.85
CA TRP A 164 6.70 6.96 7.88
C TRP A 164 7.43 8.11 8.59
N GLN A 165 6.76 8.82 9.49
CA GLN A 165 7.35 9.94 10.24
C GLN A 165 8.57 9.51 11.05
N ARG A 166 8.53 8.35 11.72
CA ARG A 166 9.70 7.79 12.44
C ARG A 166 10.88 7.53 11.49
N SER A 167 10.60 7.04 10.28
CA SER A 167 11.63 6.82 9.26
C SER A 167 12.20 8.11 8.67
N CYS A 168 11.43 9.21 8.71
CA CYS A 168 11.91 10.55 8.36
C CYS A 168 12.85 11.08 9.44
N ALA A 169 12.50 10.91 10.71
CA ALA A 169 13.32 11.33 11.84
C ALA A 169 14.65 10.57 11.95
N SER A 170 14.71 9.33 11.44
CA SER A 170 15.90 8.48 11.51
C SER A 170 16.85 8.60 10.31
N SER A 171 16.62 9.50 9.35
CA SER A 171 17.60 9.77 8.29
C SER A 171 18.67 10.73 8.83
N PRO A 172 19.92 10.30 9.08
CA PRO A 172 20.99 11.22 9.40
C PRO A 172 21.24 12.12 8.19
N GLN A 173 21.31 13.43 8.46
CA GLN A 173 21.78 14.43 7.51
C GLN A 173 23.16 14.01 6.99
N GLY A 174 23.39 14.25 5.69
CA GLY A 174 24.58 13.83 4.98
C GLY A 174 25.89 14.19 5.69
N THR A 175 26.78 13.22 5.80
CA THR A 175 28.20 13.48 5.91
C THR A 175 28.69 13.85 4.51
N SER A 176 28.67 15.14 4.20
CA SER A 176 29.53 15.71 3.18
C SER A 176 30.91 15.91 3.82
N ALA A 177 31.89 15.15 3.36
CA ALA A 177 33.31 15.43 3.50
C ALA A 177 33.97 15.18 2.13
#